data_AF-A0A7C9D4Q6-F1
#
_entry.id   AF-A0A7C9D4Q6-F1
#
_cell.length_a   1.000
_cell.length_b   1.000
_cell.length_c   1.000
_cell.angle_alpha   90.00
_cell.angle_beta   90.00
_cell.angle_gamma   90.00
#
_symmetry.space_group_name_H-M   'P 1'
#
loop_
_entity.id
_entity.type
_entity.pdbx_description
1 polymer ?
#
loop_
_entity_poly.entity_id
_entity_poly.type
_entity_poly.pdbx_seq_one_letter_code
_entity_poly.pdbx_strand_id
1 'polypeptide(L)'
;WAASLLGQEVKRNTHEVVLGSVKPLADRPVVGQPGSGQREIFGAQHSLIIGGSPRFNMYGPEFGLGRAVAVRMGNANKDDGKVAANPGREGGGSVDLEICLRPHVMDALEVDEEFMSFVSKP
;
A
#
# COMPACT_ATOMS: atom_id res chain seq x y z
N TRP A 1 -19.56 2.35 -3.74
CA TRP A 1 -19.80 2.06 -2.30
C TRP A 1 -18.49 2.04 -1.50
N ALA A 2 -17.52 1.18 -1.81
CA ALA A 2 -16.27 1.05 -1.04
C ALA A 2 -15.48 2.36 -0.86
N ALA A 3 -15.33 3.16 -1.93
CA ALA A 3 -14.67 4.47 -1.85
C ALA A 3 -15.34 5.44 -0.88
N SER A 4 -16.68 5.37 -0.75
CA SER A 4 -17.42 6.22 0.19
C SER A 4 -17.16 5.81 1.63
N LEU A 5 -17.13 4.50 1.92
CA LEU A 5 -16.79 3.98 3.24
C LEU A 5 -15.35 4.35 3.62
N LEU A 6 -14.40 4.19 2.71
CA LEU A 6 -13.02 4.61 2.94
C LEU A 6 -12.93 6.11 3.26
N GLY A 7 -13.66 6.95 2.51
CA GLY A 7 -13.73 8.38 2.78
C GLY A 7 -14.34 8.73 4.13
N GLN A 8 -15.30 7.94 4.63
CA GLN A 8 -15.86 8.10 5.97
C GLN A 8 -14.85 7.70 7.05
N GLU A 9 -14.17 6.56 6.89
CA GLU A 9 -13.15 6.10 7.84
C GLU A 9 -11.96 7.06 7.92
N VAL A 10 -11.50 7.60 6.80
CA VAL A 10 -10.44 8.63 6.79
C VAL A 10 -10.88 9.87 7.59
N LYS A 11 -12.14 10.31 7.45
CA LYS A 11 -12.66 11.46 8.22
C LYS A 11 -12.82 11.18 9.71
N ARG A 12 -13.11 9.93 10.08
CA ARG A 12 -13.20 9.48 11.49
C ARG A 12 -11.84 9.43 12.17
N ASN A 13 -10.75 9.38 11.41
CA ASN A 13 -9.40 9.23 11.92
C ASN A 13 -8.85 10.57 12.47
N THR A 14 -9.40 11.01 13.60
CA THR A 14 -9.01 12.25 14.27
C THR A 14 -7.74 12.09 15.11
N HIS A 15 -7.18 13.21 15.56
CA HIS A 15 -6.04 13.24 16.46
C HIS A 15 -6.24 12.36 17.71
N GLU A 16 -7.40 12.42 18.34
CA GLU A 16 -7.74 11.66 19.55
C GLU A 16 -7.77 10.16 19.27
N VAL A 17 -8.33 9.76 18.12
CA VAL A 17 -8.42 8.36 17.69
C VAL A 17 -7.03 7.79 17.42
N VAL A 18 -6.18 8.53 16.68
CA VAL A 18 -4.80 8.12 16.40
C VAL A 18 -4.00 8.02 17.71
N LEU A 19 -4.05 9.04 18.56
CA LEU A 19 -3.33 9.02 19.84
C LEU A 19 -3.80 7.88 20.74
N GLY A 20 -5.12 7.65 20.82
CA GLY A 20 -5.67 6.54 21.59
C GLY A 20 -5.18 5.18 21.10
N SER A 21 -4.98 5.04 19.78
CA SER A 21 -4.47 3.80 19.17
C SER A 21 -2.97 3.59 19.37
N VAL A 22 -2.18 4.67 19.35
CA VAL A 22 -0.71 4.59 19.46
C VAL A 22 -0.23 4.57 20.92
N LYS A 23 -0.97 5.20 21.85
CA LYS A 23 -0.56 5.31 23.26
C LYS A 23 -0.23 3.96 23.93
N PRO A 24 -1.00 2.88 23.75
CA PRO A 24 -0.64 1.57 24.31
C PRO A 24 0.70 1.03 23.79
N LEU A 25 1.08 1.34 22.54
CA LEU A 25 2.38 0.95 21.97
C LEU A 25 3.52 1.76 22.57
N ALA A 26 3.29 3.01 22.97
CA ALA A 26 4.27 3.82 23.68
C ALA A 26 4.50 3.32 25.11
N ASP A 27 3.43 2.92 25.80
CA ASP A 27 3.50 2.39 27.17
C ASP A 27 4.10 0.98 27.21
N ARG A 28 3.81 0.14 26.20
CA ARG A 28 4.34 -1.22 26.07
C ARG A 28 4.67 -1.55 24.62
N PRO A 29 5.92 -1.32 24.17
CA PRO A 29 6.35 -1.64 22.82
C PRO A 29 6.15 -3.11 22.49
N VAL A 30 5.66 -3.38 21.28
CA VAL A 30 5.48 -4.74 20.75
C VAL A 30 6.37 -4.88 19.52
N VAL A 31 7.12 -5.97 19.45
CA VAL A 31 7.89 -6.36 18.26
C VAL A 31 7.15 -7.52 17.61
N GLY A 32 6.62 -7.29 16.40
CA GLY A 32 6.01 -8.34 15.59
C GLY A 32 7.06 -9.30 15.05
N GLN A 33 6.65 -10.55 14.78
CA GLN A 33 7.53 -11.52 14.12
C GLN A 33 7.77 -11.13 12.64
N PRO A 34 8.92 -11.47 12.05
CA PRO A 34 9.13 -11.29 10.61
C PRO A 34 8.09 -12.09 9.80
N GLY A 35 7.43 -11.45 8.83
CA GLY A 35 6.39 -12.08 8.01
C GLY A 35 5.03 -12.29 8.69
N SER A 36 4.87 -11.87 9.95
CA SER A 36 3.57 -11.82 10.64
C SER A 36 2.96 -10.41 10.67
N GLY A 37 3.68 -9.41 10.14
CA GLY A 37 3.39 -7.99 10.33
C GLY A 37 1.94 -7.62 10.04
N GLN A 38 1.36 -8.10 8.94
CA GLN A 38 -0.04 -7.77 8.64
C GLN A 38 -1.04 -8.46 9.56
N ARG A 39 -0.83 -9.76 9.84
CA ARG A 39 -1.76 -10.57 10.65
C ARG A 39 -1.73 -10.18 12.12
N GLU A 40 -0.56 -9.86 12.66
CA GLU A 40 -0.39 -9.45 14.05
C GLU A 40 -0.74 -7.98 14.30
N ILE A 41 -0.49 -7.08 13.34
CA ILE A 41 -0.78 -5.64 13.52
C ILE A 41 -2.25 -5.33 13.22
N PHE A 42 -2.87 -5.97 12.23
CA PHE A 42 -4.23 -5.63 11.77
C PHE A 42 -5.26 -6.74 12.00
N GLY A 43 -4.86 -7.93 12.46
CA GLY A 43 -5.76 -8.96 12.99
C GLY A 43 -6.74 -9.59 11.99
N ALA A 44 -6.63 -9.31 10.69
CA ALA A 44 -7.63 -9.68 9.69
C ALA A 44 -7.10 -10.73 8.71
N GLN A 45 -7.88 -11.80 8.50
CA GLN A 45 -7.69 -12.69 7.35
C GLN A 45 -8.36 -12.04 6.13
N HIS A 46 -7.71 -12.11 4.96
CA HIS A 46 -8.20 -11.51 3.71
C HIS A 46 -8.32 -9.97 3.76
N SER A 47 -7.37 -9.29 4.41
CA SER A 47 -7.28 -7.83 4.40
C SER A 47 -6.35 -7.30 3.30
N LEU A 48 -6.65 -6.10 2.81
CA LEU A 48 -5.74 -5.32 1.99
C LEU A 48 -5.14 -4.18 2.80
N ILE A 49 -3.84 -3.96 2.65
CA ILE A 49 -3.15 -2.80 3.22
C ILE A 49 -2.57 -1.99 2.09
N ILE A 50 -3.20 -0.85 1.83
CA ILE A 50 -2.77 0.10 0.82
C ILE A 50 -1.94 1.19 1.49
N GLY A 51 -0.66 1.28 1.12
CA GLY A 51 0.25 2.34 1.55
C GLY A 51 0.70 3.19 0.38
N GLY A 52 1.28 4.35 0.69
CA GLY A 52 1.73 5.33 -0.30
C GLY A 52 0.99 6.65 -0.14
N SER A 53 1.45 7.68 -0.84
CA SER A 53 0.82 9.00 -0.78
C SER A 53 1.21 9.82 -2.00
N PRO A 54 0.25 10.52 -2.64
CA PRO A 54 0.54 11.37 -3.78
C PRO A 54 1.39 12.58 -3.43
N ARG A 55 1.58 12.85 -2.13
CA ARG A 55 2.40 13.96 -1.62
C ARG A 55 3.90 13.70 -1.70
N PHE A 56 4.32 12.44 -1.92
CA PHE A 56 5.74 12.10 -2.02
C PHE A 56 6.19 12.04 -3.48
N ASN A 57 7.27 12.78 -3.79
CA ASN A 57 7.89 12.74 -5.10
C ASN A 57 8.81 11.53 -5.25
N MET A 58 8.21 10.34 -5.44
CA MET A 58 8.93 9.07 -5.46
C MET A 58 9.95 8.95 -6.62
N TYR A 59 9.70 9.66 -7.73
CA TYR A 59 10.59 9.71 -8.89
C TYR A 59 11.49 10.96 -8.94
N GLY A 60 11.45 11.77 -7.89
CA GLY A 60 12.24 13.00 -7.78
C GLY A 60 13.73 12.80 -7.52
N PRO A 61 14.13 11.83 -6.67
CA PRO A 61 15.55 11.55 -6.46
C PRO A 61 16.26 11.17 -7.77
N GLU A 62 17.36 11.86 -8.05
CA GLU A 62 18.22 11.68 -9.23
C GLU A 62 19.67 11.80 -8.76
N PHE A 63 20.55 10.90 -9.22
CA PHE A 63 21.91 10.74 -8.71
C PHE A 63 22.98 10.81 -9.82
N GLY A 64 22.68 11.45 -10.95
CA GLY A 64 23.50 11.46 -12.17
C GLY A 64 23.36 10.20 -13.03
N LEU A 65 22.38 9.35 -12.74
CA LEU A 65 22.11 8.07 -13.44
C LEU A 65 20.83 8.11 -14.29
N GLY A 66 20.17 9.26 -14.34
CA GLY A 66 18.85 9.43 -14.90
C GLY A 66 17.74 9.15 -13.89
N ARG A 67 16.52 9.49 -14.30
CA ARG A 67 15.31 9.31 -13.49
C ARG A 67 15.05 7.82 -13.27
N ALA A 68 14.61 7.46 -12.05
CA ALA A 68 14.25 6.09 -11.71
C ALA A 68 13.22 5.50 -12.71
N VAL A 69 13.39 4.20 -13.01
CA VAL A 69 12.51 3.46 -13.94
C VAL A 69 11.25 2.98 -13.23
N ALA A 70 11.37 2.53 -11.98
CA ALA A 70 10.27 2.05 -11.16
C ALA A 70 10.54 2.28 -9.67
N VAL A 71 9.46 2.46 -8.90
CA VAL A 71 9.49 2.52 -7.44
C VAL A 71 9.02 1.18 -6.89
N ARG A 72 9.79 0.58 -5.98
CA ARG A 72 9.48 -0.74 -5.40
C ARG A 72 9.60 -0.77 -3.89
N MET A 73 8.73 -1.52 -3.25
CA MET A 73 8.81 -1.83 -1.83
C MET A 73 9.95 -2.82 -1.56
N GLY A 74 10.64 -2.59 -0.44
CA GLY A 74 11.64 -3.54 0.06
C GLY A 74 10.99 -4.88 0.44
N ASN A 75 11.77 -5.95 0.39
CA ASN A 75 11.28 -7.32 0.58
C ASN A 75 10.52 -7.53 1.90
N ALA A 76 10.94 -6.85 2.98
CA ALA A 76 10.29 -6.92 4.28
C ALA A 76 8.84 -6.37 4.31
N ASN A 77 8.39 -5.70 3.24
CA ASN A 77 7.03 -5.18 3.12
C ASN A 77 6.12 -6.04 2.24
N LYS A 78 6.61 -7.18 1.69
CA LYS A 78 5.91 -7.99 0.70
C LYS A 78 5.10 -9.13 1.32
N ASP A 79 4.11 -8.76 2.11
CA ASP A 79 3.14 -9.71 2.67
C ASP A 79 1.88 -9.79 1.78
N ASP A 80 1.15 -10.92 1.85
CA ASP A 80 -0.12 -11.14 1.13
C ASP A 80 -1.13 -10.04 1.45
N GLY A 81 -1.65 -9.36 0.42
CA GLY A 81 -2.58 -8.24 0.56
C GLY A 81 -1.92 -6.86 0.67
N LYS A 82 -0.58 -6.75 0.58
CA LYS A 82 0.09 -5.45 0.50
C LYS A 82 -0.10 -4.81 -0.87
N VAL A 83 -0.46 -3.53 -0.87
CA VAL A 83 -0.42 -2.68 -2.05
C VAL A 83 0.38 -1.41 -1.73
N ALA A 84 1.31 -1.04 -2.60
CA ALA A 84 1.93 0.28 -2.60
C ALA A 84 1.40 1.08 -3.79
N ALA A 85 0.85 2.27 -3.52
CA ALA A 85 0.30 3.18 -4.52
C ALA A 85 1.08 4.50 -4.53
N ASN A 86 1.87 4.70 -5.58
CA ASN A 86 2.72 5.88 -5.75
C ASN A 86 2.28 6.69 -6.98
N PRO A 87 2.53 8.01 -7.03
CA PRO A 87 2.38 8.76 -8.27
C PRO A 87 3.11 8.08 -9.41
N GLY A 88 2.42 7.90 -10.53
CA GLY A 88 2.96 7.21 -11.69
C GLY A 88 4.11 7.97 -12.32
N ARG A 89 5.10 7.23 -12.82
CA ARG A 89 6.27 7.82 -13.48
C ARG A 89 5.89 8.74 -14.64
N GLU A 90 4.84 8.38 -15.38
CA GLU A 90 4.35 9.11 -16.54
C GLU A 90 3.73 10.47 -16.17
N GLY A 91 3.34 10.67 -14.91
CA GLY A 91 2.65 11.88 -14.47
C GLY A 91 1.19 11.91 -14.94
N GLY A 92 0.61 13.10 -15.05
CA GLY A 92 -0.77 13.25 -15.55
C GLY A 92 -1.87 12.64 -14.67
N GLY A 93 -1.58 12.34 -13.40
CA GLY A 93 -2.50 11.65 -12.50
C GLY A 93 -2.44 10.12 -12.57
N SER A 94 -1.50 9.55 -13.34
CA SER A 94 -1.20 8.11 -13.29
C SER A 94 -0.74 7.66 -11.89
N VAL A 95 -0.87 6.36 -11.63
CA VAL A 95 -0.48 5.72 -10.37
C VAL A 95 0.28 4.44 -10.69
N ASP A 96 1.44 4.26 -10.08
CA ASP A 96 2.17 3.00 -10.11
C ASP A 96 1.76 2.16 -8.89
N LEU A 97 1.21 0.98 -9.15
CA LEU A 97 0.82 0.00 -8.13
C LEU A 97 1.83 -1.14 -8.07
N GLU A 98 2.40 -1.41 -6.90
CA GLU A 98 3.03 -2.70 -6.61
C GLU A 98 2.12 -3.50 -5.67
N ILE A 99 1.68 -4.67 -6.14
CA ILE A 99 0.71 -5.53 -5.47
C ILE A 99 1.39 -6.85 -5.08
N CYS A 100 1.29 -7.23 -3.81
CA CYS A 100 1.77 -8.51 -3.30
C CYS A 100 0.59 -9.37 -2.88
N LEU A 101 0.39 -10.49 -3.56
CA LEU A 101 -0.68 -11.44 -3.32
C LEU A 101 -0.15 -12.86 -3.38
N ARG A 102 -0.84 -13.81 -2.74
CA ARG A 102 -0.58 -15.24 -2.95
C ARG A 102 -0.74 -15.59 -4.45
N PRO A 103 0.05 -16.55 -4.98
CA PRO A 103 0.09 -16.85 -6.41
C PRO A 103 -1.29 -17.03 -7.05
N HIS A 104 -2.12 -17.92 -6.50
CA HIS A 104 -3.48 -18.17 -7.02
C HIS A 104 -4.41 -16.94 -7.04
N VAL A 105 -4.18 -15.95 -6.16
CA VAL A 105 -4.97 -14.71 -6.14
C VAL A 105 -4.42 -13.73 -7.18
N MET A 106 -3.10 -13.68 -7.35
CA MET A 106 -2.49 -12.90 -8.43
C MET A 106 -2.92 -13.42 -9.80
N ASP A 107 -2.91 -14.74 -10.00
CA ASP A 107 -3.36 -15.37 -11.25
C ASP A 107 -4.81 -14.98 -11.59
N ALA A 108 -5.67 -14.90 -10.57
CA ALA A 108 -7.06 -14.47 -10.74
C ALA A 108 -7.18 -12.96 -11.06
N LEU A 109 -6.34 -12.12 -10.47
CA LEU A 109 -6.32 -10.67 -10.75
C LEU A 109 -5.82 -10.37 -12.17
N GLU A 110 -4.81 -11.11 -12.64
CA GLU A 110 -4.20 -10.92 -13.96
C GLU A 110 -5.12 -11.31 -15.12
N VAL A 111 -6.15 -12.13 -14.87
CA VAL A 111 -7.19 -12.50 -15.85
C VAL A 111 -8.47 -11.69 -15.72
N ASP A 112 -8.57 -10.81 -14.73
CA ASP A 112 -9.73 -9.94 -14.53
C ASP A 112 -9.73 -8.81 -15.58
N GLU A 113 -10.65 -8.91 -16.55
CA GLU A 113 -10.70 -7.97 -17.68
C GLU A 113 -11.01 -6.53 -17.26
N GLU A 114 -11.83 -6.34 -16.22
CA GLU A 114 -12.19 -5.00 -15.73
C GLU A 114 -10.95 -4.32 -15.14
N PHE A 115 -10.23 -5.00 -14.25
CA PHE A 115 -9.01 -4.49 -13.65
C PHE A 115 -7.93 -4.23 -14.70
N MET A 116 -7.68 -5.22 -15.57
CA MET A 116 -6.64 -5.13 -16.58
C MET A 116 -6.92 -4.05 -17.64
N SER A 117 -8.18 -3.62 -17.82
CA SER A 117 -8.52 -2.48 -18.68
C SER A 117 -7.90 -1.15 -18.23
N PHE A 118 -7.54 -1.04 -16.94
CA PHE A 118 -6.89 0.14 -16.36
C PHE A 118 -5.36 0.01 -16.27
N VAL A 119 -4.80 -1.17 -16.55
CA VAL A 119 -3.37 -1.44 -16.41
C VAL A 119 -2.66 -1.07 -17.72
N SER A 120 -1.68 -0.17 -17.62
CA SER A 120 -0.79 0.14 -18.74
C SER A 120 0.08 -1.05 -19.10
N LYS A 121 0.30 -1.27 -20.40
CA LYS A 121 1.30 -2.25 -20.84
C LYS A 121 2.71 -1.77 -20.44
N PRO A 122 3.63 -2.69 -20.09
CA PRO A 122 5.02 -2.34 -19.79
C PRO A 122 5.73 -1.59 -20.92
#